data_AF-A0A7C1C404-F1
#
_entry.id   AF-A0A7C1C404-F1
#
_cell.length_a   1.000
_cell.length_b   1.000
_cell.length_c   1.000
_cell.angle_alpha   90.00
_cell.angle_beta   90.00
_cell.angle_gamma   90.00
#
_symmetry.space_group_name_H-M   'P 1'
#
loop_
_entity.id
_entity.type
_entity.pdbx_description
1 polymer ?
#
loop_
_entity_poly.entity_id
_entity_poly.type
_entity_poly.pdbx_seq_one_letter_code
_entity_poly.pdbx_strand_id
1 'polypeptide(L)' 'YDVATNSFTMHTVNNGNPAGAFWFYAFIGIAGLVWGYYFLPETKGISLEKIEEHWRQGKRPRDLKE' A
#
# COMPACT_ATOMS: atom_id res chain seq x y z
N TYR A 1 6.34 19.38 41.81
CA TYR A 1 5.42 19.63 40.68
C TYR A 1 6.20 19.61 39.37
N ASP A 2 7.27 20.40 39.24
CA ASP A 2 8.10 20.52 38.02
C ASP A 2 8.79 19.21 37.56
N VAL A 3 9.30 18.41 38.49
CA VAL A 3 10.03 17.17 38.16
C VAL A 3 9.12 16.05 37.62
N ALA A 4 7.86 16.02 38.07
CA ALA A 4 6.88 15.03 37.64
C ALA A 4 6.31 15.36 36.25
N THR A 5 6.14 16.65 35.93
CA THR A 5 5.74 17.09 34.59
C THR A 5 6.84 16.87 33.56
N ASN A 6 8.11 17.10 33.90
CA ASN A 6 9.22 16.87 32.97
C ASN A 6 9.45 15.39 32.65
N SER A 7 9.29 14.50 33.63
CA SER A 7 9.37 13.05 33.39
C SER A 7 8.23 12.55 32.49
N PHE A 8 6.99 12.98 32.74
CA PHE A 8 5.84 12.62 31.90
C PHE A 8 5.98 13.07 30.44
N THR A 9 6.48 14.29 30.20
CA THR A 9 6.76 14.82 28.86
C THR A 9 7.86 14.03 28.15
N MET A 10 8.93 13.64 28.85
CA MET A 10 10.03 12.85 28.27
C MET A 10 9.57 11.43 27.90
N HIS A 11 8.71 10.80 28.70
CA HIS A 11 8.15 9.48 28.40
C HIS A 11 7.18 9.51 27.21
N THR A 12 6.40 10.57 27.04
CA THR A 12 5.48 10.73 25.89
C THR A 12 6.22 11.07 24.59
N VAL A 13 7.30 11.85 24.65
CA VAL A 13 8.15 12.15 23.47
C VAL A 13 8.97 10.94 23.02
N ASN A 14 9.34 10.02 23.93
CA ASN A 14 10.18 8.87 23.61
C ASN A 14 9.42 7.59 23.23
N ASN A 15 8.10 7.50 23.48
CA ASN A 15 7.33 6.25 23.30
C ASN A 15 6.63 6.09 21.94
N GLY A 16 6.73 7.06 21.04
CA GLY A 16 6.07 6.96 19.74
C GLY A 16 6.59 8.01 18.80
N ASN A 17 7.79 7.80 18.25
CA ASN A 17 8.28 8.62 17.18
C ASN A 17 7.27 8.53 16.00
N PRO A 18 6.59 9.63 15.63
CA PRO A 18 5.63 9.62 14.50
C PRO A 18 6.29 9.15 13.20
N ALA A 19 7.61 9.29 13.08
CA ALA A 19 8.38 8.79 11.95
C ALA A 19 8.20 7.26 11.73
N GLY A 20 8.02 6.47 12.79
CA GLY A 20 7.81 5.03 12.67
C GLY A 20 6.50 4.70 11.94
N ALA A 21 5.43 5.45 12.21
CA ALA A 21 4.14 5.27 11.53
C ALA A 21 4.24 5.68 10.04
N PHE A 22 4.92 6.78 9.72
CA PHE A 22 5.13 7.19 8.33
C PHE A 22 5.90 6.14 7.52
N TRP A 23 6.96 5.56 8.09
CA TRP A 23 7.72 4.48 7.45
C TRP A 23 6.89 3.21 7.28
N PHE A 24 6.03 2.88 8.25
CA PHE A 24 5.11 1.74 8.15
C PHE A 24 4.12 1.92 6.99
N TYR A 25 3.48 3.08 6.89
CA TYR A 25 2.59 3.38 5.76
C TYR A 25 3.34 3.46 4.43
N ALA A 26 4.56 4.00 4.39
CA ALA A 26 5.39 4.02 3.19
C ALA A 26 5.72 2.60 2.71
N PHE A 27 6.05 1.70 3.62
CA PHE A 27 6.29 0.28 3.29
C PHE A 27 5.04 -0.38 2.72
N ILE A 28 3.87 -0.17 3.34
CA ILE A 28 2.59 -0.67 2.80
C ILE A 28 2.30 -0.08 1.41
N GLY A 29 2.55 1.21 1.22
CA GLY A 29 2.39 1.88 -0.07
C GLY A 29 3.27 1.28 -1.16
N ILE A 30 4.55 1.05 -0.87
CA ILE A 30 5.49 0.41 -1.80
C ILE A 30 5.04 -1.03 -2.11
N ALA A 31 4.64 -1.79 -1.09
CA ALA A 31 4.11 -3.14 -1.29
C ALA A 31 2.86 -3.13 -2.18
N GLY A 32 1.96 -2.16 -1.97
CA GLY A 32 0.78 -1.95 -2.80
C GLY A 32 1.11 -1.56 -4.24
N LEU A 33 2.12 -0.72 -4.46
CA LEU A 33 2.60 -0.37 -5.80
C LEU A 33 3.20 -1.57 -6.53
N VAL A 34 4.01 -2.37 -5.84
CA VAL A 34 4.58 -3.61 -6.40
C VAL A 34 3.44 -4.57 -6.75
N TRP A 35 2.51 -4.82 -5.84
CA TRP A 35 1.36 -5.69 -6.10
C TRP A 35 0.51 -5.19 -7.26
N GLY A 36 0.17 -3.89 -7.28
CA GLY A 36 -0.59 -3.27 -8.35
C GLY A 36 0.09 -3.40 -9.71
N TYR A 37 1.42 -3.23 -9.78
CA TYR A 37 2.18 -3.41 -11.02
C TYR A 37 2.13 -4.85 -11.56
N TYR A 38 2.14 -5.87 -10.69
CA TYR A 38 2.14 -7.27 -11.13
C TYR A 38 0.73 -7.83 -11.38
N PHE A 39 -0.26 -7.44 -10.59
CA PHE A 39 -1.60 -8.04 -10.57
C PHE A 39 -2.68 -7.18 -11.21
N LEU A 40 -2.46 -5.87 -11.35
CA LEU A 40 -3.43 -4.93 -11.93
C LEU A 40 -2.99 -4.53 -13.33
N PRO A 41 -3.51 -5.19 -14.39
CA PRO A 41 -3.20 -4.81 -15.76
C PRO A 41 -3.85 -3.47 -16.11
N GLU A 42 -3.31 -2.82 -17.14
CA GLU A 42 -3.92 -1.64 -17.74
C GLU A 42 -5.26 -2.03 -18.37
N THR A 43 -6.36 -1.49 -17.83
CA THR A 43 -7.73 -1.75 -18.30
C THR A 43 -8.26 -0.66 -19.22
N LYS A 44 -7.52 0.44 -19.41
CA LYS A 44 -7.98 1.57 -20.24
C LYS A 44 -8.14 1.16 -21.70
N GLY A 45 -9.34 1.38 -22.24
CA GLY A 45 -9.66 1.14 -23.64
C GLY A 45 -9.94 -0.32 -23.99
N ILE A 46 -10.07 -1.20 -22.99
CA ILE A 46 -10.43 -2.61 -23.18
C ILE A 46 -11.93 -2.77 -22.87
N SER A 47 -12.66 -3.49 -23.74
CA SER A 47 -14.07 -3.80 -23.49
C SER A 47 -14.23 -4.75 -22.30
N LEU A 48 -15.33 -4.62 -21.56
CA LEU A 48 -15.64 -5.50 -20.42
C LEU A 48 -15.70 -6.98 -20.83
N GLU A 49 -16.19 -7.26 -22.04
CA GLU A 49 -16.29 -8.62 -22.59
C GLU A 49 -14.90 -9.26 -22.80
N LYS A 50 -13.93 -8.51 -23.33
CA LYS A 50 -12.54 -8.97 -23.49
C LYS A 50 -11.89 -9.23 -22.13
N ILE A 51 -12.21 -8.42 -21.12
CA ILE A 51 -11.75 -8.65 -19.74
C ILE A 51 -12.36 -9.94 -19.20
N GLU A 52 -13.67 -10.14 -19.32
CA GLU A 52 -14.35 -11.35 -18.85
C GLU A 52 -13.82 -12.62 -19.52
N GLU A 53 -13.65 -12.60 -20.84
CA GLU A 53 -13.10 -13.73 -21.60
C GLU A 53 -11.68 -14.07 -21.14
N HIS A 54 -10.84 -13.05 -20.93
CA HIS A 54 -9.46 -13.23 -20.45
C HIS A 54 -9.40 -13.92 -19.08
N TRP A 55 -10.26 -13.51 -18.13
CA TRP A 55 -10.34 -14.13 -16.82
C TRP A 55 -10.96 -15.53 -16.88
N ARG A 56 -11.96 -15.76 -17.73
CA ARG A 56 -12.54 -17.10 -17.95
C ARG A 56 -11.53 -18.09 -18.51
N GLN A 57 -10.60 -17.62 -19.33
CA GLN A 57 -9.51 -18.44 -19.89
C GLN A 57 -8.38 -18.68 -18.88
N GLY A 58 -8.45 -18.12 -17.67
CA GLY A 58 -7.42 -18.29 -16.63
C GLY A 58 -6.08 -17.66 -17.00
N LYS A 59 -6.07 -16.69 -17.93
CA LYS A 59 -4.85 -16.01 -18.37
C LYS A 59 -4.33 -15.08 -17.27
N ARG A 60 -3.02 -14.84 -17.26
CA ARG A 60 -2.41 -13.98 -16.24
C ARG A 60 -2.92 -12.55 -16.43
N PRO A 61 -3.11 -11.79 -15.34
CA PRO A 61 -3.64 -10.43 -15.45
C PRO A 61 -2.82 -9.56 -16.42
N ARG A 62 -1.48 -9.67 -16.39
CA ARG A 62 -0.54 -8.94 -17.25
C ARG A 62 -0.74 -9.14 -18.76
N ASP A 63 -1.35 -10.26 -19.17
CA ASP A 63 -1.48 -10.64 -20.57
C ASP A 63 -2.73 -9.99 -21.22
N LEU A 64 -3.48 -9.15 -20.50
CA LEU A 64 -4.76 -8.56 -20.95
C LEU A 64 -4.62 -7.57 -22.14
N LYS A 65 -3.45 -6.95 -22.30
CA LYS A 65 -3.17 -5.89 -23.28
C LYS A 65 -2.28 -6.33 -24.45
N GLU A 66 -1.70 -7.53 -24.40
CA GLU A 66 -1.01 -8.11 -25.56
C GLU A 66 -2.00 -8.56 -26.65
#